data_AF-Q0ISJ2-F1
#
_entry.id   AF-Q0ISJ2-F1
#
_cell.length_a   1.000
_cell.length_b   1.000
_cell.length_c   1.000
_cell.angle_alpha   90.00
_cell.angle_beta   90.00
_cell.angle_gamma   90.00
#
_symmetry.space_group_name_H-M   'P 1'
#
loop_
_entity.id
_entity.type
_entity.pdbx_description
1 polymer ?
#
loop_
_entity_poly.entity_id
_entity_poly.type
_entity_poly.pdbx_seq_one_letter_code
_entity_poly.pdbx_strand_id
1 'polypeptide(L)'
;SSDFLLHLQPYAQNYIEVKNARSGYDRVKEQTRLHEAFDIHLASGALDDFVRRTSSSKDDFIKIILDDDILRSQFTDLDYDLLKLSYERRAKLLSKQDQLCLYCKHMKSAVINLQHRDRLESLICELEAEGFFSVDDDSIEWENEHFSELVDEFNEHVFAGIHLPKYYVIRGIMDYREMLNMKDSTWDDAFSVVVDGAFCRWMEDRDL
;
A
#
# COMPACT_ATOMS: atom_id res chain seq x y z
N SER A 1 -27.55 -8.31 33.93
CA SER A 1 -27.17 -9.26 34.99
C SER A 1 -25.96 -8.67 35.68
N SER A 2 -25.97 -8.48 37.00
CA SER A 2 -24.78 -8.03 37.72
C SER A 2 -23.96 -9.26 38.05
N ASP A 3 -22.72 -9.34 37.57
CA ASP A 3 -21.84 -10.49 37.81
C ASP A 3 -21.50 -10.70 39.30
N PHE A 4 -21.87 -9.75 40.17
CA PHE A 4 -21.61 -9.77 41.61
C PHE A 4 -22.89 -9.57 42.43
N LEU A 5 -23.02 -10.30 43.54
CA LEU A 5 -24.07 -10.05 44.54
C LEU A 5 -23.99 -8.61 45.04
N LEU A 6 -25.14 -7.96 45.28
CA LEU A 6 -25.24 -6.54 45.66
C LEU A 6 -24.28 -6.13 46.80
N HIS A 7 -24.15 -6.95 47.84
CA HIS A 7 -23.28 -6.66 48.99
C HIS A 7 -21.77 -6.82 48.69
N LEU A 8 -21.42 -7.51 47.60
CA LEU A 8 -20.03 -7.67 47.14
C LEU A 8 -19.62 -6.62 46.11
N GLN A 9 -20.57 -5.89 45.52
CA GLN A 9 -20.29 -4.89 44.48
C GLN A 9 -19.25 -3.83 44.91
N PRO A 10 -19.30 -3.24 46.13
CA PRO A 10 -18.29 -2.26 46.54
C PRO A 10 -16.88 -2.85 46.64
N TYR A 11 -16.76 -4.10 47.09
CA TYR A 11 -15.48 -4.81 47.17
C TYR A 11 -14.93 -5.14 45.79
N ALA A 12 -15.79 -5.62 44.88
CA ALA A 12 -15.43 -5.89 43.50
C ALA A 12 -14.98 -4.62 42.78
N GLN A 13 -15.73 -3.52 42.92
CA GLN A 13 -15.40 -2.23 42.32
C GLN A 13 -14.04 -1.71 42.81
N ASN A 14 -13.82 -1.68 44.13
CA ASN A 14 -12.54 -1.25 44.70
C ASN A 14 -11.38 -2.14 44.23
N TYR A 15 -11.58 -3.47 44.18
CA TYR A 15 -10.55 -4.37 43.66
C TYR A 15 -10.21 -4.07 42.20
N ILE A 16 -11.21 -3.84 41.34
CA ILE A 16 -11.02 -3.47 39.92
C ILE A 16 -10.28 -2.13 39.81
N GLU A 17 -10.70 -1.11 40.54
CA GLU A 17 -10.07 0.22 40.53
C GLU A 17 -8.60 0.14 40.96
N VAL A 18 -8.30 -0.54 42.06
CA VAL A 18 -6.92 -0.75 42.53
C VAL A 18 -6.10 -1.54 41.51
N LYS A 19 -6.70 -2.57 40.88
CA LYS A 19 -6.01 -3.36 39.87
C LYS A 19 -5.69 -2.53 38.63
N ASN A 20 -6.66 -1.76 38.13
CA ASN A 20 -6.52 -0.87 36.98
C ASN A 20 -5.47 0.20 37.22
N ALA A 21 -5.50 0.86 38.38
CA ALA A 21 -4.50 1.86 38.76
C ALA A 21 -3.09 1.25 38.82
N ARG A 22 -2.95 0.06 39.44
CA ARG A 22 -1.66 -0.64 39.54
C ARG A 22 -1.10 -1.09 38.18
N SER A 23 -1.96 -1.48 37.24
CA SER A 23 -1.53 -1.88 35.90
C SER A 23 -1.38 -0.71 34.92
N GLY A 24 -1.69 0.52 35.33
CA GLY A 24 -1.73 1.67 34.42
C GLY A 24 -2.80 1.54 33.34
N TYR A 25 -3.90 0.82 33.63
CA TYR A 25 -4.95 0.51 32.66
C TYR A 25 -5.54 1.77 32.02
N ASP A 26 -5.82 2.80 32.82
CA ASP A 26 -6.40 4.05 32.30
C ASP A 26 -5.45 4.75 31.33
N ARG A 27 -4.14 4.70 31.59
CA ARG A 27 -3.14 5.22 30.65
C ARG A 27 -3.16 4.44 29.35
N VAL A 28 -3.15 3.10 29.39
CA VAL A 28 -3.19 2.26 28.17
C VAL A 28 -4.48 2.51 27.38
N LYS A 29 -5.62 2.62 28.06
CA LYS A 29 -6.91 2.94 27.44
C LYS A 29 -6.86 4.28 26.71
N GLU A 30 -6.27 5.30 27.36
CA GLU A 30 -6.12 6.62 26.76
C GLU A 30 -5.14 6.62 25.58
N GLN A 31 -4.00 5.92 25.69
CA GLN A 31 -3.06 5.73 24.58
C GLN A 31 -3.71 5.06 23.38
N THR A 32 -4.54 4.05 23.60
CA THR A 32 -5.27 3.35 22.54
C THR A 32 -6.23 4.31 21.83
N ARG A 33 -6.99 5.10 22.60
CA ARG A 33 -7.92 6.10 22.06
C ARG A 33 -7.21 7.19 21.25
N LEU A 34 -6.09 7.70 21.76
CA LEU A 34 -5.28 8.72 21.08
C LEU A 34 -4.63 8.18 19.81
N HIS A 35 -4.12 6.95 19.85
CA HIS A 35 -3.51 6.28 18.69
C HIS A 35 -4.54 6.06 17.57
N GLU A 36 -5.74 5.58 17.90
CA GLU A 36 -6.84 5.45 16.93
C GLU A 36 -7.24 6.81 16.33
N ALA A 37 -7.38 7.84 17.16
CA ALA A 37 -7.69 9.20 16.68
C ALA A 37 -6.58 9.75 15.76
N PHE A 38 -5.31 9.45 16.06
CA PHE A 38 -4.18 9.85 15.23
C PHE A 38 -4.15 9.10 13.89
N ASP A 39 -4.38 7.78 13.90
CA ASP A 39 -4.51 6.97 12.69
C ASP A 39 -5.64 7.49 11.78
N ILE A 40 -6.80 7.85 12.34
CA ILE A 40 -7.91 8.48 11.60
C ILE A 40 -7.47 9.83 11.01
N HIS A 41 -6.74 10.64 11.77
CA HIS A 41 -6.23 11.92 11.28
C HIS A 41 -5.24 11.73 10.12
N LEU A 42 -4.31 10.77 10.21
CA LEU A 42 -3.42 10.43 9.10
C LEU A 42 -4.18 9.89 7.89
N ALA A 43 -5.17 9.02 8.11
CA ALA A 43 -5.98 8.44 7.05
C ALA A 43 -6.75 9.50 6.25
N SER A 44 -7.13 10.63 6.88
CA SER A 44 -7.76 11.77 6.20
C SER A 44 -6.92 12.40 5.09
N GLY A 45 -5.61 12.12 5.08
CA GLY A 45 -4.66 12.66 4.10
C GLY A 45 -4.15 14.07 4.41
N ALA A 46 -4.62 14.70 5.49
CA ALA A 46 -4.22 16.06 5.88
C ALA A 46 -2.69 16.23 6.06
N LEU A 47 -1.98 15.16 6.41
CA LEU A 47 -0.53 15.16 6.62
C LEU A 47 0.25 14.47 5.49
N ASP A 48 -0.38 14.03 4.40
CA ASP A 48 0.29 13.20 3.38
C ASP A 48 1.48 13.90 2.70
N ASP A 49 1.37 15.20 2.42
CA ASP A 49 2.46 15.99 1.87
C ASP A 49 3.67 16.06 2.83
N PHE A 50 3.41 16.09 4.13
CA PHE A 50 4.46 16.04 5.14
C PHE A 50 5.06 14.65 5.24
N VAL A 51 4.24 13.60 5.23
CA VAL A 51 4.71 12.21 5.25
C VAL A 51 5.62 11.93 4.06
N ARG A 52 5.25 12.39 2.86
CA ARG A 52 6.09 12.26 1.65
C ARG A 52 7.43 13.00 1.79
N ARG A 53 7.40 14.26 2.24
CA ARG A 53 8.61 15.09 2.41
C ARG A 53 9.57 14.57 3.48
N THR A 54 9.05 13.99 4.54
CA THR A 54 9.83 13.49 5.69
C THR A 54 10.18 12.01 5.59
N SER A 55 9.86 11.34 4.48
CA SER A 55 10.04 9.89 4.32
C SER A 55 11.46 9.38 4.63
N SER A 56 12.47 10.25 4.59
CA SER A 56 13.86 9.96 4.97
C SER A 56 14.17 10.06 6.47
N SER A 57 13.36 10.77 7.27
CA SER A 57 13.65 11.11 8.66
C SER A 57 12.39 11.20 9.53
N LYS A 58 12.24 10.22 10.42
CA LYS A 58 11.07 10.08 11.31
C LYS A 58 11.03 11.19 12.38
N ASP A 59 12.20 11.63 12.83
CA ASP A 59 12.30 12.70 13.84
C ASP A 59 11.84 14.05 13.28
N ASP A 60 12.04 14.29 11.98
CA ASP A 60 11.57 15.52 11.33
C ASP A 60 10.04 15.57 11.26
N PHE A 61 9.37 14.43 11.06
CA PHE A 61 7.90 14.35 11.09
C PHE A 61 7.35 14.66 12.48
N ILE A 62 7.94 14.09 13.52
CA ILE A 62 7.47 14.31 14.90
C ILE A 62 7.72 15.75 15.33
N LYS A 63 8.83 16.35 14.90
CA LYS A 63 9.09 17.78 15.13
C LYS A 63 7.97 18.66 14.56
N ILE A 64 7.42 18.33 13.39
CA ILE A 64 6.28 19.06 12.80
C ILE A 64 5.03 18.95 13.69
N ILE A 65 4.75 17.77 14.24
CA ILE A 65 3.61 17.59 15.17
C ILE A 65 3.80 18.44 16.43
N LEU A 66 5.02 18.53 16.94
CA LEU A 66 5.35 19.34 18.13
C LEU A 66 5.36 20.85 17.85
N ASP A 67 5.70 21.24 16.62
CA ASP A 67 5.73 22.64 16.18
C ASP A 67 4.33 23.16 15.81
N ASP A 68 3.40 22.30 15.40
CA ASP A 68 1.99 22.66 15.15
C ASP A 68 1.19 22.69 16.46
N ASP A 69 0.69 23.87 16.85
CA ASP A 69 -0.03 24.04 18.12
C ASP A 69 -1.30 23.18 18.21
N ILE A 70 -1.99 22.95 17.09
CA ILE A 70 -3.23 22.17 17.06
C ILE A 70 -2.91 20.69 17.25
N LEU A 71 -1.99 20.15 16.44
CA LEU A 71 -1.57 18.75 16.54
C LEU A 71 -0.91 18.45 17.88
N ARG A 72 -0.03 19.35 18.35
CA ARG A 72 0.54 19.24 19.69
C ARG A 72 -0.57 19.16 20.71
N SER A 73 -1.53 20.09 20.72
CA SER A 73 -2.60 20.07 21.74
C SER A 73 -3.44 18.79 21.74
N GLN A 74 -3.62 18.14 20.59
CA GLN A 74 -4.42 16.93 20.47
C GLN A 74 -3.66 15.65 20.83
N PHE A 75 -2.35 15.61 20.54
CA PHE A 75 -1.55 14.39 20.62
C PHE A 75 -0.33 14.50 21.55
N THR A 76 -0.23 15.54 22.40
CA THR A 76 0.90 15.72 23.34
C THR A 76 1.10 14.51 24.25
N ASP A 77 0.00 13.90 24.70
CA ASP A 77 0.06 12.77 25.63
C ASP A 77 0.22 11.42 24.92
N LEU A 78 0.14 11.36 23.58
CA LEU A 78 0.30 10.12 22.82
C LEU A 78 1.78 9.69 22.86
N ASP A 79 2.00 8.40 23.12
CA ASP A 79 3.33 7.82 23.20
C ASP A 79 4.06 8.02 21.88
N TYR A 80 5.32 8.43 21.98
CA TYR A 80 6.20 8.68 20.85
C TYR A 80 6.34 7.44 19.96
N ASP A 81 6.40 6.24 20.55
CA ASP A 81 6.52 5.00 19.78
C ASP A 81 5.25 4.72 18.96
N LEU A 82 4.07 5.10 19.46
CA LEU A 82 2.79 4.97 18.75
C LEU A 82 2.69 5.98 17.61
N LEU A 83 3.05 7.25 17.85
CA LEU A 83 3.13 8.28 16.79
C LEU A 83 4.02 7.80 15.63
N LYS A 84 5.18 7.23 15.96
CA LYS A 84 6.13 6.69 14.99
C LYS A 84 5.56 5.50 14.23
N LEU A 85 4.87 4.59 14.90
CA LEU A 85 4.24 3.42 14.28
C LEU A 85 3.17 3.84 13.24
N SER A 86 2.28 4.75 13.63
CA SER A 86 1.25 5.34 12.76
C SER A 86 1.87 6.02 11.54
N TYR A 87 2.91 6.82 11.75
CA TYR A 87 3.65 7.47 10.67
C TYR A 87 4.26 6.44 9.69
N GLU A 88 4.95 5.42 10.20
CA GLU A 88 5.58 4.39 9.35
C GLU A 88 4.55 3.61 8.55
N ARG A 89 3.41 3.29 9.16
CA ARG A 89 2.28 2.67 8.48
C ARG A 89 1.81 3.57 7.35
N ARG A 90 1.50 4.85 7.61
CA ARG A 90 1.03 5.78 6.58
C ARG A 90 2.05 5.99 5.46
N ALA A 91 3.34 6.13 5.79
CA ALA A 91 4.41 6.29 4.81
C ALA A 91 4.50 5.09 3.84
N LYS A 92 4.38 3.86 4.37
CA LYS A 92 4.35 2.64 3.54
C LYS A 92 3.13 2.62 2.61
N LEU A 93 1.97 3.06 3.09
CA LEU A 93 0.74 3.14 2.28
C LEU A 93 0.88 4.13 1.14
N LEU A 94 1.38 5.33 1.44
CA LEU A 94 1.60 6.35 0.42
C LEU A 94 2.66 5.91 -0.58
N SER A 95 3.74 5.27 -0.14
CA SER A 95 4.75 4.72 -1.06
C SER A 95 4.15 3.69 -2.02
N LYS A 96 3.31 2.76 -1.52
CA LYS A 96 2.59 1.79 -2.38
C LYS A 96 1.64 2.51 -3.35
N GLN A 97 0.94 3.53 -2.89
CA GLN A 97 0.06 4.34 -3.75
C GLN A 97 0.82 5.05 -4.85
N ASP A 98 1.95 5.67 -4.52
CA ASP A 98 2.76 6.42 -5.47
C ASP A 98 3.36 5.46 -6.51
N GLN A 99 3.84 4.28 -6.09
CA GLN A 99 4.27 3.20 -7.00
C GLN A 99 3.14 2.75 -7.94
N LEU A 100 1.94 2.56 -7.40
CA LEU A 100 0.78 2.15 -8.18
C LEU A 100 0.33 3.23 -9.18
N CYS A 101 0.36 4.51 -8.78
CA CYS A 101 0.10 5.63 -9.69
C CYS A 101 1.14 5.69 -10.83
N LEU A 102 2.42 5.47 -10.51
CA LEU A 102 3.48 5.39 -11.51
C LEU A 102 3.26 4.22 -12.46
N TYR A 103 2.92 3.04 -11.94
CA TYR A 103 2.56 1.87 -12.71
C TYR A 103 1.47 2.18 -13.74
N CYS A 104 0.32 2.69 -13.31
CA CYS A 104 -0.79 3.00 -14.22
C CYS A 104 -0.40 4.06 -15.27
N LYS A 105 0.30 5.12 -14.86
CA LYS A 105 0.77 6.17 -15.77
C LYS A 105 1.67 5.62 -16.88
N HIS A 106 2.63 4.75 -16.52
CA HIS A 106 3.57 4.18 -17.47
C HIS A 106 2.92 3.13 -18.37
N MET A 107 2.05 2.28 -17.82
CA MET A 107 1.23 1.38 -18.62
C MET A 107 0.37 2.15 -19.63
N LYS A 108 -0.25 3.26 -19.23
CA LYS A 108 -1.03 4.12 -20.14
C LYS A 108 -0.15 4.69 -21.26
N SER A 109 1.06 5.15 -20.94
CA SER A 109 2.02 5.64 -21.92
C SER A 109 2.42 4.56 -22.93
N ALA A 110 2.69 3.34 -22.45
CA ALA A 110 3.03 2.20 -23.30
C ALA A 110 1.86 1.81 -24.22
N VAL A 111 0.63 1.84 -23.71
CA VAL A 111 -0.56 1.61 -24.51
C VAL A 111 -0.76 2.72 -25.53
N ILE A 112 -0.54 4.00 -25.25
CA ILE A 112 -0.77 5.08 -26.23
C ILE A 112 0.26 5.04 -27.38
N ASN A 113 1.50 4.65 -27.12
CA ASN A 113 2.56 4.68 -28.13
C ASN A 113 2.49 3.47 -29.09
N LEU A 114 1.99 3.69 -30.30
CA LEU A 114 1.88 2.67 -31.35
C LEU A 114 3.20 1.95 -31.67
N GLN A 115 4.34 2.64 -31.64
CA GLN A 115 5.64 2.01 -31.93
C GLN A 115 6.06 1.02 -30.85
N HIS A 116 5.68 1.26 -29.60
CA HIS A 116 5.95 0.31 -28.52
C HIS A 116 5.01 -0.89 -28.59
N ARG A 117 3.81 -0.75 -29.16
CA ARG A 117 2.84 -1.87 -29.21
C ARG A 117 3.36 -3.07 -29.97
N ASP A 118 3.87 -2.87 -31.19
CA ASP A 118 4.35 -3.99 -32.01
C ASP A 118 5.51 -4.74 -31.30
N ARG A 119 6.41 -4.01 -30.63
CA ARG A 119 7.51 -4.63 -29.87
C ARG A 119 7.00 -5.34 -28.63
N LEU A 120 6.10 -4.72 -27.87
CA LEU A 120 5.52 -5.33 -26.67
C LEU A 120 4.70 -6.58 -27.03
N GLU A 121 3.96 -6.57 -28.13
CA GLU A 121 3.24 -7.74 -28.63
C GLU A 121 4.20 -8.89 -29.00
N SER A 122 5.32 -8.58 -29.68
CA SER A 122 6.40 -9.56 -29.91
C SER A 122 6.93 -10.14 -28.60
N LEU A 123 7.21 -9.29 -27.62
CA LEU A 123 7.71 -9.71 -26.31
C LEU A 123 6.71 -10.60 -25.56
N ILE A 124 5.41 -10.29 -25.62
CA ILE A 124 4.38 -11.16 -25.04
C ILE A 124 4.36 -12.52 -25.75
N CYS A 125 4.47 -12.55 -27.08
CA CYS A 125 4.54 -13.81 -27.84
C CYS A 125 5.79 -14.64 -27.48
N GLU A 126 6.94 -13.99 -27.33
CA GLU A 126 8.20 -14.63 -26.92
C GLU A 126 8.08 -15.20 -25.50
N LEU A 127 7.56 -14.42 -24.54
CA LEU A 127 7.28 -14.89 -23.18
C LEU A 127 6.29 -16.08 -23.15
N GLU A 128 5.26 -16.05 -24.00
CA GLU A 128 4.30 -17.15 -24.11
C GLU A 128 4.93 -18.42 -24.70
N ALA A 129 5.82 -18.29 -25.69
CA ALA A 129 6.54 -19.40 -26.28
C ALA A 129 7.50 -20.07 -25.28
N GLU A 130 8.12 -19.28 -24.40
CA GLU A 130 8.97 -19.79 -23.31
C GLU A 130 8.14 -20.42 -22.17
N GLY A 131 6.82 -20.20 -22.12
CA GLY A 131 5.93 -20.79 -21.12
C GLY A 131 5.63 -19.90 -19.91
N PHE A 132 5.95 -18.60 -19.97
CA PHE A 132 5.77 -17.65 -18.85
C PHE A 132 4.35 -17.65 -18.25
N PHE A 133 3.33 -17.85 -19.09
CA PHE A 133 1.93 -17.82 -18.68
C PHE A 133 1.37 -19.19 -18.24
N SER A 134 2.17 -20.25 -18.29
CA SER A 134 1.78 -21.62 -17.91
C SER A 134 1.98 -21.84 -16.41
N VAL A 135 1.26 -21.09 -15.57
CA VAL A 135 1.50 -21.03 -14.11
C VAL A 135 1.33 -22.38 -13.39
N ASP A 136 0.54 -23.29 -13.95
CA ASP A 136 0.32 -24.64 -13.38
C ASP A 136 1.36 -25.68 -13.86
N ASP A 137 2.36 -25.26 -14.64
CA ASP A 137 3.38 -26.15 -15.18
C ASP A 137 4.63 -26.18 -14.29
N ASP A 138 4.77 -27.25 -13.51
CA ASP A 138 5.93 -27.52 -12.65
C ASP A 138 7.23 -27.72 -13.45
N SER A 139 7.18 -27.83 -14.79
CA SER A 139 8.35 -28.01 -15.65
C SER A 139 9.02 -26.69 -16.07
N ILE A 140 8.46 -25.53 -15.71
CA ILE A 140 9.06 -24.24 -16.06
C ILE A 140 10.38 -24.04 -15.33
N GLU A 141 11.45 -23.87 -16.10
CA GLU A 141 12.77 -23.46 -15.60
C GLU A 141 12.76 -21.95 -15.31
N TRP A 142 12.23 -21.53 -14.16
CA TRP A 142 12.22 -20.13 -13.72
C TRP A 142 13.62 -19.50 -13.60
N GLU A 143 14.66 -20.34 -13.49
CA GLU A 143 16.08 -19.92 -13.48
C GLU A 143 16.65 -19.68 -14.89
N ASN A 144 15.88 -19.93 -15.96
CA ASN A 144 16.32 -19.67 -17.33
C ASN A 144 16.60 -18.16 -17.49
N GLU A 145 17.86 -17.84 -17.82
CA GLU A 145 18.35 -16.48 -18.01
C GLU A 145 17.50 -15.73 -19.07
N HIS A 146 17.00 -16.45 -20.08
CA HIS A 146 16.19 -15.85 -21.14
C HIS A 146 14.86 -15.27 -20.64
N PHE A 147 14.20 -15.90 -19.66
CA PHE A 147 13.01 -15.28 -19.03
C PHE A 147 13.35 -13.96 -18.36
N SER A 148 14.48 -13.92 -17.66
CA SER A 148 14.91 -12.70 -16.98
C SER A 148 15.23 -11.60 -17.99
N GLU A 149 15.87 -11.93 -19.11
CA GLU A 149 16.14 -11.01 -20.21
C GLU A 149 14.84 -10.43 -20.80
N LEU A 150 13.84 -11.26 -21.11
CA LEU A 150 12.57 -10.80 -21.69
C LEU A 150 11.77 -9.92 -20.71
N VAL A 151 11.76 -10.27 -19.42
CA VAL A 151 11.11 -9.46 -18.37
C VAL A 151 11.84 -8.13 -18.19
N ASP A 152 13.16 -8.13 -18.21
CA ASP A 152 13.97 -6.91 -18.09
C ASP A 152 13.83 -6.03 -19.34
N GLU A 153 13.70 -6.61 -20.54
CA GLU A 153 13.40 -5.86 -21.77
C GLU A 153 12.02 -5.19 -21.72
N PHE A 154 10.99 -5.91 -21.25
CA PHE A 154 9.68 -5.32 -21.01
C PHE A 154 9.77 -4.15 -20.01
N ASN A 155 10.54 -4.33 -18.94
CA ASN A 155 10.77 -3.29 -17.95
C ASN A 155 11.40 -2.03 -18.58
N GLU A 156 12.42 -2.18 -19.42
CA GLU A 156 13.03 -1.05 -20.12
C GLU A 156 12.07 -0.37 -21.11
N HIS A 157 11.16 -1.12 -21.75
CA HIS A 157 10.19 -0.51 -22.66
C HIS A 157 9.06 0.25 -21.98
N VAL A 158 8.59 -0.22 -20.82
CA VAL A 158 7.40 0.35 -20.15
C VAL A 158 7.78 1.25 -18.97
N PHE A 159 8.74 0.82 -18.17
CA PHE A 159 9.09 1.39 -16.87
C PHE A 159 10.53 1.94 -16.85
N ALA A 160 11.12 2.28 -18.00
CA ALA A 160 12.43 2.92 -18.05
C ALA A 160 12.51 4.17 -17.14
N GLY A 161 13.60 4.25 -16.37
CA GLY A 161 13.91 5.38 -15.50
C GLY A 161 13.08 5.47 -14.22
N ILE A 162 12.19 4.51 -13.95
CA ILE A 162 11.45 4.42 -12.68
C ILE A 162 11.82 3.14 -11.94
N HIS A 163 12.01 3.25 -10.63
CA HIS A 163 12.33 2.10 -9.79
C HIS A 163 11.04 1.46 -9.26
N LEU A 164 10.38 0.66 -10.09
CA LEU A 164 9.31 -0.22 -9.64
C LEU A 164 9.88 -1.59 -9.21
N PRO A 165 9.37 -2.18 -8.12
CA PRO A 165 9.64 -3.58 -7.81
C PRO A 165 9.31 -4.52 -8.99
N LYS A 166 10.07 -5.60 -9.14
CA LYS A 166 9.92 -6.58 -10.24
C LYS A 166 8.50 -7.16 -10.35
N TYR A 167 7.75 -7.27 -9.24
CA TYR A 167 6.36 -7.75 -9.28
C TYR A 167 5.41 -6.83 -10.08
N TYR A 168 5.68 -5.52 -10.17
CA TYR A 168 4.90 -4.63 -11.06
C TYR A 168 5.23 -4.86 -12.54
N VAL A 169 6.46 -5.27 -12.85
CA VAL A 169 6.84 -5.64 -14.23
C VAL A 169 6.09 -6.89 -14.65
N ILE A 170 6.12 -7.93 -13.81
CA ILE A 170 5.36 -9.17 -14.02
C ILE A 170 3.86 -8.87 -14.17
N ARG A 171 3.30 -8.02 -13.31
CA ARG A 171 1.91 -7.58 -13.44
C ARG A 171 1.67 -6.86 -14.77
N GLY A 172 2.55 -5.94 -15.16
CA GLY A 172 2.45 -5.20 -16.41
C GLY A 172 2.41 -6.13 -17.62
N ILE A 173 3.22 -7.19 -17.62
CA ILE A 173 3.22 -8.23 -18.65
C ILE A 173 1.85 -8.94 -18.70
N MET A 174 1.33 -9.36 -17.54
CA MET A 174 0.02 -10.02 -17.44
C MET A 174 -1.12 -9.12 -17.91
N ASP A 175 -1.15 -7.88 -17.44
CA ASP A 175 -2.18 -6.90 -17.79
C ASP A 175 -2.10 -6.55 -19.29
N TYR A 176 -0.89 -6.43 -19.85
CA TYR A 176 -0.72 -6.18 -21.28
C TYR A 176 -1.21 -7.33 -22.14
N ARG A 177 -0.89 -8.59 -21.76
CA ARG A 177 -1.43 -9.78 -22.42
C ARG A 177 -2.95 -9.85 -22.32
N GLU A 178 -3.51 -9.53 -21.16
CA GLU A 178 -4.97 -9.52 -20.97
C GLU A 178 -5.61 -8.50 -21.92
N MET A 179 -5.07 -7.28 -22.01
CA MET A 179 -5.55 -6.25 -22.95
C MET A 179 -5.42 -6.69 -24.42
N LEU A 180 -4.31 -7.31 -24.83
CA LEU A 180 -4.12 -7.84 -26.19
C LEU A 180 -5.20 -8.85 -26.58
N ASN A 181 -5.68 -9.64 -25.63
CA ASN A 181 -6.70 -10.66 -25.86
C ASN A 181 -8.13 -10.12 -25.94
N MET A 182 -8.36 -8.83 -25.65
CA MET A 182 -9.67 -8.17 -25.74
C MET A 182 -9.99 -7.73 -27.18
N LYS A 183 -10.22 -8.71 -28.07
CA LYS A 183 -10.40 -8.51 -29.53
C LYS A 183 -11.46 -7.49 -29.95
N ASP A 184 -12.51 -7.33 -29.14
CA ASP A 184 -13.65 -6.44 -29.45
C ASP A 184 -13.60 -5.09 -28.71
N SER A 185 -12.48 -4.80 -28.01
CA SER A 185 -12.34 -3.57 -27.21
C SER A 185 -11.33 -2.62 -27.84
N THR A 186 -11.56 -1.31 -27.68
CA THR A 186 -10.49 -0.36 -27.94
C THR A 186 -9.39 -0.52 -26.89
N TRP A 187 -8.17 -0.11 -27.20
CA TRP A 187 -7.08 -0.10 -26.22
C TRP A 187 -7.38 0.76 -24.99
N ASP A 188 -8.17 1.82 -25.14
CA ASP A 188 -8.60 2.65 -24.02
C ASP A 188 -9.60 1.90 -23.14
N ASP A 189 -10.58 1.21 -23.73
CA ASP A 189 -11.54 0.39 -22.98
C ASP A 189 -10.85 -0.78 -22.27
N ALA A 190 -9.97 -1.48 -22.98
CA ALA A 190 -9.18 -2.59 -22.43
C ALA A 190 -8.32 -2.13 -21.25
N PHE A 191 -7.64 -0.98 -21.39
CA PHE A 191 -6.86 -0.38 -20.31
C PHE A 191 -7.72 -0.05 -19.09
N SER A 192 -8.89 0.57 -19.31
CA SER A 192 -9.77 0.93 -18.20
C SER A 192 -10.36 -0.28 -17.48
N VAL A 193 -10.59 -1.40 -18.18
CA VAL A 193 -11.05 -2.64 -17.55
C VAL A 193 -9.93 -3.34 -16.77
N VAL A 194 -8.77 -3.51 -17.40
CA VAL A 194 -7.68 -4.33 -16.87
C VAL A 194 -6.85 -3.56 -15.85
N VAL A 195 -6.28 -2.43 -16.27
CA VAL A 195 -5.32 -1.66 -15.47
C VAL A 195 -6.03 -0.73 -14.49
N ASP A 196 -6.94 0.14 -14.97
CA ASP A 196 -7.68 1.04 -14.06
C ASP A 196 -8.60 0.25 -13.13
N GLY A 197 -9.22 -0.83 -13.62
CA GLY A 197 -10.03 -1.72 -12.79
C GLY A 197 -9.21 -2.39 -11.67
N ALA A 198 -8.00 -2.86 -11.96
CA ALA A 198 -7.10 -3.40 -10.93
C ALA A 198 -6.64 -2.31 -9.95
N PHE A 199 -6.29 -1.12 -10.46
CA PHE A 199 -5.95 0.05 -9.67
C PHE A 199 -7.05 0.39 -8.66
N CYS A 200 -8.30 0.52 -9.12
CA CYS A 200 -9.44 0.83 -8.25
C CYS A 200 -9.62 -0.21 -7.16
N ARG A 201 -9.56 -1.51 -7.49
CA ARG A 201 -9.64 -2.59 -6.48
C ARG A 201 -8.54 -2.49 -5.43
N TRP A 202 -7.31 -2.15 -5.83
CA TRP A 202 -6.18 -1.99 -4.90
C TRP A 202 -6.24 -0.69 -4.09
N MET A 203 -6.92 0.32 -4.59
CA MET A 203 -7.25 1.53 -3.83
C MET A 203 -8.36 1.26 -2.82
N GLU A 204 -9.35 0.42 -3.18
CA GLU A 204 -10.52 0.09 -2.35
C GLU A 204 -10.24 -0.93 -1.25
N ASP A 205 -9.35 -1.91 -1.48
CA ASP A 205 -8.91 -2.89 -0.46
C ASP A 205 -8.13 -2.25 0.70
N ARG A 206 -8.03 -0.92 0.72
CA ARG A 206 -7.46 -0.14 1.81
C ARG A 206 -8.49 0.12 2.89
N ASP A 207 -8.80 -0.90 3.67
CA ASP A 207 -9.09 -0.71 5.10
C ASP A 207 -7.76 -0.46 5.86
N LEU A 208 -7.01 0.56 5.42
CA LEU A 208 -5.66 0.89 5.89
C LEU A 208 -5.53 2.32 6.41
#